data_AF-A0A6J1FD53-F1
#
_entry.id   AF-A0A6J1FD53-F1
#
_cell.length_a   1.000
_cell.length_b   1.000
_cell.length_c   1.000
_cell.angle_alpha   90.00
_cell.angle_beta   90.00
_cell.angle_gamma   90.00
#
_symmetry.space_group_name_H-M   'P 1'
#
loop_
_entity.id
_entity.type
_entity.pdbx_description
1 polymer ?
#
loop_
_entity_poly.entity_id
_entity_poly.type
_entity_poly.pdbx_seq_one_letter_code
_entity_poly.pdbx_strand_id
1 'polypeptide(L)'
;MYRAAASRIRSLIENYTATRILLAASGVEHEELLSIAEPLLSDLRSVPREVPKSVYNGGDYRYQGDSGDGRTHFALAFELPGGWHKEKDAMASTVLQMLLGGGGSFSAGGPGKGMSSRLCKS
;
A
#
# COMPACT_ATOMS: atom_id res chain seq x y z
N MET A 1 -3.12 -22.87 13.23
CA MET A 1 -3.42 -22.72 14.68
C MET A 1 -3.16 -21.27 15.08
N TYR A 2 -4.13 -20.35 14.89
CA TYR A 2 -4.00 -18.94 15.28
C TYR A 2 -4.87 -18.70 16.51
N ARG A 3 -4.26 -18.58 17.70
CA ARG A 3 -4.94 -18.03 18.87
C ARG A 3 -4.73 -16.52 18.86
N ALA A 4 -5.71 -15.77 18.35
CA ALA A 4 -5.86 -14.38 18.73
C ALA A 4 -6.50 -14.36 20.13
N ALA A 5 -5.66 -14.28 21.18
CA ALA A 5 -6.15 -14.06 22.53
C ALA A 5 -6.55 -12.59 22.68
N ALA A 6 -7.59 -12.29 23.46
CA ALA A 6 -8.07 -10.92 23.70
C ALA A 6 -6.96 -9.94 24.19
N SER A 7 -5.92 -10.47 24.84
CA SER A 7 -4.72 -9.70 25.23
C SER A 7 -3.92 -9.14 24.05
N ARG A 8 -3.87 -9.85 22.91
CA ARG A 8 -3.18 -9.37 21.70
C ARG A 8 -3.92 -8.20 21.04
N ILE A 9 -5.26 -8.22 21.08
CA ILE A 9 -6.09 -7.12 20.55
C ILE A 9 -5.86 -5.85 21.39
N ARG A 10 -5.78 -5.98 22.72
CA ARG A 10 -5.50 -4.83 23.60
C ARG A 10 -4.13 -4.20 23.30
N SER A 11 -3.10 -4.99 23.04
CA SER A 11 -1.78 -4.45 22.66
C SER A 11 -1.81 -3.78 21.27
N LEU A 12 -2.68 -4.20 20.35
CA LEU A 12 -2.82 -3.51 19.06
C LEU A 12 -3.38 -2.09 19.24
N ILE A 13 -4.33 -1.89 20.16
CA ILE A 13 -4.92 -0.58 20.48
C ILE A 13 -3.86 0.41 20.96
N GLU A 14 -2.76 -0.06 21.55
CA GLU A 14 -1.64 0.80 21.97
C GLU A 14 -0.98 1.56 20.79
N ASN A 15 -1.20 1.11 19.54
CA ASN A 15 -0.72 1.80 18.35
C ASN A 15 -1.63 2.96 17.88
N TYR A 16 -2.84 3.10 18.46
CA TYR A 16 -3.83 4.12 18.08
C TYR A 16 -3.61 5.38 18.92
N THR A 17 -2.65 6.19 18.47
CA THR A 17 -2.18 7.39 19.17
C THR A 17 -2.45 8.63 18.33
N ALA A 18 -2.54 9.80 18.96
CA ALA A 18 -2.85 11.06 18.27
C ALA A 18 -1.91 11.32 17.07
N THR A 19 -0.62 11.00 17.20
CA THR A 19 0.41 11.17 16.15
C THR A 19 0.32 10.18 14.98
N ARG A 20 -0.64 9.24 15.02
CA ARG A 20 -0.84 8.17 14.03
C ARG A 20 -2.27 8.11 13.48
N ILE A 21 -3.14 9.02 13.90
CA ILE A 21 -4.52 9.11 13.43
C ILE A 21 -4.66 10.39 12.61
N LEU A 22 -5.29 10.27 11.44
CA LEU A 22 -5.62 11.40 10.57
C LEU A 22 -7.10 11.29 10.20
N LEU A 23 -7.87 12.33 10.49
CA LEU A 23 -9.26 12.45 10.06
C LEU A 23 -9.29 13.18 8.71
N ALA A 24 -9.78 12.50 7.68
CA ALA A 24 -9.97 13.07 6.35
C ALA A 24 -11.46 13.13 6.02
N ALA A 25 -11.92 14.29 5.55
CA ALA A 25 -13.27 14.51 5.06
C ALA A 25 -13.21 15.26 3.72
N SER A 26 -14.23 15.08 2.89
CA SER A 26 -14.37 15.75 1.60
C SER A 26 -15.79 16.27 1.46
N GLY A 27 -15.95 17.51 0.97
CA GLY A 27 -17.26 18.15 0.82
C GLY A 27 -17.90 18.60 2.14
N VAL A 28 -17.10 18.89 3.16
CA VAL A 28 -17.53 19.39 4.48
C VAL A 28 -16.71 20.63 4.81
N GLU A 29 -17.34 21.63 5.42
CA GLU A 29 -16.64 22.83 5.89
C GLU A 29 -15.69 22.49 7.05
N HIS A 30 -14.52 23.13 7.05
CA HIS A 30 -13.45 22.78 7.98
C HIS A 30 -13.84 23.05 9.43
N GLU A 31 -14.47 24.20 9.68
CA GLU A 31 -14.90 24.63 11.01
C GLU A 31 -16.02 23.75 11.56
N GLU A 32 -16.95 23.30 10.71
CA GLU A 32 -17.98 22.35 11.08
C GLU A 32 -17.37 21.01 11.50
N LEU A 33 -16.44 20.49 10.69
CA LEU A 33 -15.72 19.26 11.00
C LEU A 33 -14.96 19.37 12.32
N LEU A 34 -14.24 20.47 12.55
CA LEU A 34 -13.49 20.70 13.78
C LEU A 34 -14.40 20.74 15.01
N SER A 35 -15.54 21.43 14.93
CA SER A 35 -16.48 21.56 16.05
C SER A 35 -16.97 20.22 16.60
N ILE A 36 -17.03 19.20 15.74
CA ILE A 36 -17.45 17.84 16.10
C ILE A 36 -16.25 16.97 16.48
N ALA A 37 -15.15 17.06 15.72
CA ALA A 37 -14.01 16.16 15.88
C ALA A 37 -13.15 16.47 17.11
N GLU A 38 -12.97 17.75 17.44
CA GLU A 38 -12.08 18.16 18.54
C GLU A 38 -12.55 17.62 19.91
N PRO A 39 -13.83 17.71 20.30
CA PRO A 39 -14.30 17.11 21.55
C PRO A 39 -14.16 15.57 21.61
N LEU A 40 -14.08 14.89 20.46
CA LEU A 40 -14.04 13.43 20.38
C LEU A 40 -12.62 12.85 20.32
N LEU A 41 -11.62 13.65 19.96
CA LEU A 41 -10.27 13.19 19.65
C LEU A 41 -9.17 13.92 20.44
N SER A 42 -9.51 15.01 21.14
CA SER A 42 -8.53 15.83 21.88
C SER A 42 -7.90 15.12 23.09
N ASP A 43 -8.56 14.09 23.63
CA ASP A 43 -8.07 13.31 24.77
C ASP A 43 -7.16 12.13 24.35
N LEU A 44 -6.91 11.96 23.04
CA LEU A 44 -6.04 10.90 22.54
C LEU A 44 -4.60 11.05 23.04
N ARG A 45 -4.04 9.92 23.49
CA ARG A 45 -2.65 9.87 23.93
C ARG A 45 -1.69 10.22 22.79
N SER A 46 -0.84 11.21 23.03
CA SER A 46 0.28 11.55 22.15
C SER A 46 1.56 10.84 22.60
N VAL A 47 2.18 10.09 21.70
CA VAL A 47 3.48 9.44 21.93
C VAL A 47 4.41 9.65 20.72
N PRO A 48 5.74 9.73 20.95
CA PRO A 48 6.71 9.75 19.88
C PRO A 48 6.58 8.51 18.98
N ARG A 49 6.68 8.73 17.67
CA ARG A 49 6.59 7.66 16.69
C ARG A 49 7.97 7.11 16.38
N GLU A 50 8.18 5.84 16.69
CA GLU A 50 9.26 5.05 16.08
C GLU A 50 8.76 4.35 14.82
N VAL A 51 9.56 4.39 13.76
CA VAL A 51 9.29 3.71 12.49
C VAL A 51 10.21 2.49 12.40
N PRO A 52 9.66 1.26 12.29
CA PRO A 52 10.47 0.07 12.10
C PRO A 52 11.30 0.20 10.81
N LYS A 53 12.59 -0.11 10.92
CA LYS A 53 13.48 -0.16 9.75
C LYS A 53 13.33 -1.50 9.05
N SER A 54 13.16 -1.46 7.74
CA SER A 54 13.22 -2.63 6.86
C SER A 54 14.38 -2.45 5.89
N VAL A 55 15.08 -3.53 5.56
CA VAL A 55 16.23 -3.55 4.65
C VAL A 55 15.97 -4.60 3.57
N TYR A 56 16.10 -4.21 2.31
CA TYR A 56 16.01 -5.14 1.20
C TYR A 56 17.24 -6.06 1.20
N ASN A 57 16.99 -7.37 1.23
CA ASN A 57 18.05 -8.39 1.21
C ASN A 57 18.03 -9.24 -0.07
N GLY A 58 17.12 -8.95 -1.01
CA GLY A 58 16.82 -9.86 -2.12
C GLY A 58 16.28 -11.22 -1.63
N GLY A 59 16.40 -12.23 -2.48
CA GLY A 59 16.05 -13.62 -2.18
C GLY A 59 15.13 -14.25 -3.23
N ASP A 60 14.94 -15.57 -3.11
CA ASP A 60 13.97 -16.31 -3.90
C ASP A 60 13.02 -17.07 -2.97
N TYR A 61 11.74 -17.12 -3.35
CA TYR A 61 10.73 -17.90 -2.67
C TYR A 61 9.98 -18.72 -3.71
N ARG A 62 9.89 -20.03 -3.48
CA ARG A 62 9.21 -20.98 -4.37
C ARG A 62 8.24 -21.80 -3.56
N TYR A 63 7.00 -21.84 -4.03
CA TYR A 63 5.96 -22.67 -3.45
C TYR A 63 5.46 -23.64 -4.53
N GLN A 64 5.60 -24.94 -4.27
CA GLN A 64 5.06 -25.98 -5.13
C GLN A 64 3.68 -26.38 -4.59
N GLY A 65 2.64 -25.97 -5.31
CA GLY A 65 1.26 -26.33 -5.02
C GLY A 65 0.43 -26.18 -6.28
N ASP A 66 -0.71 -26.85 -6.33
CA ASP A 66 -1.66 -26.67 -7.43
C ASP A 66 -2.26 -25.26 -7.36
N SER A 67 -2.00 -24.46 -8.39
CA SER A 67 -2.55 -23.11 -8.52
C SER A 67 -4.04 -23.12 -8.86
N GLY A 68 -4.62 -24.29 -9.15
CA GLY A 68 -6.01 -24.46 -9.54
C GLY A 68 -6.30 -24.06 -10.99
N ASP A 69 -5.42 -23.30 -11.63
CA ASP A 69 -5.50 -22.91 -13.04
C ASP A 69 -4.51 -23.65 -13.95
N GLY A 70 -3.72 -24.57 -13.39
CA GLY A 70 -2.72 -25.37 -14.10
C GLY A 70 -1.54 -24.56 -14.64
N ARG A 71 -1.29 -23.34 -14.13
CA ARG A 71 -0.21 -22.46 -14.58
C ARG A 71 0.81 -22.18 -13.48
N THR A 72 2.05 -21.93 -13.90
CA THR A 72 3.08 -21.42 -12.99
C THR A 72 3.06 -19.90 -12.97
N HIS A 73 2.92 -19.32 -11.79
CA HIS A 73 2.98 -17.88 -11.56
C HIS A 73 4.32 -17.51 -10.92
N PHE A 74 4.95 -16.45 -11.40
CA PHE A 74 6.16 -15.91 -10.79
C PHE A 74 6.11 -14.37 -10.83
N ALA A 75 6.80 -13.75 -9.86
CA ALA A 75 6.94 -12.30 -9.78
C ALA A 75 8.40 -11.96 -9.48
N LEU A 76 8.91 -10.93 -10.15
CA LEU A 76 10.23 -10.37 -9.93
C LEU A 76 10.07 -8.93 -9.43
N ALA A 77 10.84 -8.54 -8.42
CA ALA A 77 10.79 -7.22 -7.82
C ALA A 77 12.20 -6.72 -7.51
N PHE A 78 12.40 -5.41 -7.66
CA PHE A 78 13.66 -4.72 -7.42
C PHE A 78 13.45 -3.60 -6.40
N GLU A 79 14.50 -3.25 -5.67
CA GLU A 79 14.46 -2.14 -4.71
C GLU A 79 14.56 -0.77 -5.38
N LEU A 80 13.79 0.19 -4.89
CA LEU A 80 13.95 1.61 -5.16
C LEU A 80 14.14 2.37 -3.82
N PRO A 81 15.36 2.81 -3.47
CA PRO A 81 15.64 3.39 -2.17
C PRO A 81 15.11 4.82 -2.03
N GLY A 82 14.38 5.07 -0.95
CA GLY A 82 13.88 6.41 -0.58
C GLY A 82 12.35 6.54 -0.58
N GLY A 83 11.66 5.62 -1.26
CA GLY A 83 10.19 5.54 -1.26
C GLY A 83 9.50 6.88 -1.53
N TRP A 84 8.38 7.12 -0.86
CA TRP A 84 7.57 8.34 -1.03
C TRP A 84 8.26 9.63 -0.56
N HIS A 85 9.34 9.54 0.21
CA HIS A 85 10.11 10.72 0.63
C HIS A 85 11.02 11.26 -0.47
N LYS A 86 11.35 10.43 -1.48
CA LYS A 86 12.05 10.88 -2.70
C LYS A 86 11.05 11.00 -3.84
N GLU A 87 10.30 12.09 -3.83
CA GLU A 87 9.19 12.34 -4.77
C GLU A 87 9.60 12.14 -6.23
N LYS A 88 10.76 12.66 -6.67
CA LYS A 88 11.24 12.50 -8.05
C LYS A 88 11.41 11.02 -8.45
N ASP A 89 11.99 10.21 -7.57
CA ASP A 89 12.23 8.78 -7.82
C ASP A 89 10.90 8.01 -7.79
N ALA A 90 10.00 8.33 -6.86
CA ALA A 90 8.67 7.74 -6.78
C ALA A 90 7.81 8.04 -8.03
N MET A 91 7.88 9.29 -8.52
CA MET A 91 7.19 9.68 -9.75
C MET A 91 7.81 9.01 -10.98
N ALA A 92 9.14 8.93 -11.06
CA ALA A 92 9.82 8.18 -12.12
C ALA A 92 9.42 6.70 -12.12
N SER A 93 9.29 6.07 -10.95
CA SER A 93 8.81 4.69 -10.81
C SER A 93 7.37 4.53 -11.28
N THR A 94 6.50 5.49 -10.99
CA THR A 94 5.10 5.49 -11.47
C THR A 94 5.04 5.58 -12.99
N VAL A 95 5.84 6.48 -13.59
CA VAL A 95 5.96 6.60 -15.04
C VAL A 95 6.50 5.30 -15.65
N LEU A 96 7.54 4.70 -15.05
CA LEU A 96 8.10 3.42 -15.50
C LEU A 96 7.04 2.31 -15.45
N GLN A 97 6.26 2.22 -14.38
CA GLN A 97 5.17 1.24 -14.24
C GLN A 97 4.11 1.42 -15.33
N MET A 98 3.73 2.67 -15.64
CA MET A 98 2.80 2.96 -16.73
C MET A 98 3.37 2.62 -18.12
N LEU A 99 4.67 2.85 -18.34
CA LEU A 99 5.35 2.58 -19.62
C LEU A 99 5.54 1.08 -19.87
N LEU A 100 5.97 0.34 -18.85
CA LEU A 100 6.05 -1.13 -18.90
C LEU A 100 4.65 -1.69 -19.11
N GLY A 101 3.68 -1.15 -18.38
CA GLY A 101 2.28 -1.53 -18.46
C GLY A 101 2.07 -3.00 -18.11
N GLY A 102 1.05 -3.59 -18.71
CA GLY A 102 0.70 -5.00 -18.53
C GLY A 102 -0.50 -5.34 -19.40
N GLY A 103 -0.94 -6.59 -19.34
CA GLY A 103 -2.12 -7.04 -20.06
C GLY A 103 -2.30 -8.55 -19.92
N GLY A 104 -3.54 -9.01 -19.74
CA GLY A 104 -3.88 -10.41 -19.93
C GLY A 104 -4.20 -10.68 -21.41
N SER A 105 -3.93 -11.89 -21.91
CA SER A 105 -4.17 -12.27 -23.31
C SER A 105 -5.63 -12.12 -23.78
N PHE A 106 -6.58 -11.87 -22.87
CA PHE A 106 -7.99 -11.63 -23.16
C PHE A 106 -8.49 -10.32 -22.55
N SER A 107 -7.89 -9.19 -22.92
CA SER A 107 -8.49 -7.88 -22.65
C SER A 107 -9.33 -7.44 -23.85
N ALA A 108 -10.62 -7.76 -23.84
CA ALA A 108 -11.57 -7.18 -24.80
C ALA A 108 -11.88 -5.72 -24.38
N GLY A 109 -11.32 -4.75 -25.09
CA GLY A 109 -11.60 -3.34 -24.85
C GLY A 109 -10.98 -2.39 -25.86
N GLY A 110 -11.59 -1.22 -26.00
CA GLY A 110 -11.19 -0.19 -26.95
C GLY A 110 -9.90 0.57 -26.56
N PRO A 111 -9.52 1.56 -27.38
CA PRO A 111 -8.34 2.40 -27.17
C PRO A 111 -8.27 2.99 -25.75
N GLY A 112 -7.08 3.05 -25.14
CA GLY A 112 -6.84 3.66 -23.83
C GLY A 112 -6.60 2.69 -22.67
N LYS A 113 -6.74 1.37 -22.85
CA LYS A 113 -6.49 0.36 -21.79
C LYS A 113 -5.01 0.02 -21.53
N GLY A 114 -4.06 0.74 -22.13
CA GLY A 114 -2.64 0.41 -22.03
C GLY A 114 -2.16 -0.69 -22.98
N MET A 115 -2.96 -1.07 -23.99
CA MET A 115 -2.58 -2.03 -25.05
C MET A 115 -1.40 -1.56 -25.93
N SER A 116 -1.05 -0.27 -25.84
CA SER A 116 0.13 0.29 -26.50
C SER A 116 1.40 0.28 -25.64
N SER A 117 1.33 -0.28 -24.42
CA SER A 117 2.48 -0.39 -23.50
C SER A 117 3.54 -1.36 -24.00
N ARG A 118 4.77 -1.26 -23.45
CA ARG A 118 5.92 -2.00 -23.98
C ARG A 118 5.80 -3.52 -23.77
N LEU A 119 5.33 -3.96 -22.60
CA LEU A 119 5.19 -5.40 -22.33
C LEU A 119 3.97 -6.02 -23.01
N CYS A 120 2.97 -5.24 -23.41
CA CYS A 120 1.79 -5.74 -24.13
C CYS A 120 2.04 -5.96 -25.63
N LYS A 121 3.04 -5.30 -26.22
CA LYS A 121 3.42 -5.42 -27.64
C LYS A 121 4.52 -6.46 -27.91
N SER A 122 5.14 -6.98 -26.86
CA SER A 122 6.19 -8.00 -26.90
C SER A 122 5.54 -9.38 -27.02
#